data_AF-A0A7G6YZ28-F1
#
_entry.id   AF-A0A7G6YZ28-F1
#
_cell.length_a   1.000
_cell.length_b   1.000
_cell.length_c   1.000
_cell.angle_alpha   90.00
_cell.angle_beta   90.00
_cell.angle_gamma   90.00
#
_symmetry.space_group_name_H-M   'P 1'
#
loop_
_entity.id
_entity.type
_entity.pdbx_description
1 polymer ?
#
loop_
_entity_poly.entity_id
_entity_poly.type
_entity_poly.pdbx_seq_one_letter_code
_entity_poly.pdbx_strand_id
1 'polypeptide(L)'
;MDDDERGAWQPTPPPRPDVAWESRVGQGGGPAPADARARTVGPEPHADADADAAAAPAAGTSPPPPPSRLATSAASVADAARAGWARQGRGRRLALAGVALVAATVLVTTGGVLARPSWAPLAAPGAAVDELRGPPTDGLWRTDLGAAFDLDLSDQCTSLEVVADVGTDDVVVGTRSQGYGDGSPCGGTGGRLVRLDTRTGELRWGLDLGAELGLAVTGARVAAAADGETALVSADGVWGRTSGTVARVDTTDGHVVERLDDAAAGLAPGTLLEALQVEGDAVLTSATDLDRYDPGGGLELGPGDADRLTLFAADDLTRPVWTGLGVSATQAWLLGGTLVAQLVDPAAYAVDAEEAVADAVWSTVDVGTGQVQPLPGEARDLGSVEAWGDRLVLGRQVSSAGDSVVSLVDPVEGPVWSRDLPPGTWTRLSAGCLVVSDDSGTVTCVDPDTGRARWSRELGTDDAGSPGSSGLTVNGWVLPGSGTPEESVVVSTAPGQIEESSEGETDPVWIVDPATGETRLDLTLPSASVVVAASRTTGYALRSWWSSDSPPAVTAFDLADGRTLWTHEIGTTGSLSPFWRRTLVTVDDGVARGLADDVRLPD
;
A
#
# COMPACT_ATOMS: atom_id res chain seq x y z
N MET A 1 52.39 0.83 -25.57
CA MET A 1 53.63 0.65 -24.79
C MET A 1 53.13 0.38 -23.40
N ASP A 2 53.29 -0.88 -23.02
CA ASP A 2 52.97 -1.58 -21.77
C ASP A 2 51.48 -1.73 -21.37
N ASP A 3 50.94 -2.87 -21.82
CA ASP A 3 50.01 -3.73 -21.09
C ASP A 3 50.71 -4.28 -19.83
N ASP A 4 50.08 -4.22 -18.66
CA ASP A 4 49.88 -5.35 -17.74
C ASP A 4 49.31 -4.88 -16.37
N GLU A 5 48.53 -5.78 -15.75
CA GLU A 5 47.94 -5.73 -14.39
C GLU A 5 46.50 -5.21 -14.23
N ARG A 6 45.53 -5.94 -14.83
CA ARG A 6 44.18 -6.06 -14.25
C ARG A 6 44.21 -7.08 -13.10
N GLY A 7 44.47 -6.61 -11.88
CA GLY A 7 44.24 -7.38 -10.67
C GLY A 7 42.75 -7.40 -10.32
N ALA A 8 42.13 -8.58 -10.30
CA ALA A 8 40.80 -8.76 -9.74
C ALA A 8 40.83 -8.45 -8.24
N TRP A 9 40.10 -7.41 -7.82
CA TRP A 9 39.93 -7.10 -6.42
C TRP A 9 38.96 -8.12 -5.79
N GLN A 10 39.45 -8.88 -4.81
CA GLN A 10 38.62 -9.69 -3.91
C GLN A 10 38.71 -9.10 -2.50
N PRO A 11 37.59 -8.79 -1.83
CA PRO A 11 37.62 -8.39 -0.43
C PRO A 11 38.03 -9.57 0.45
N THR A 12 38.89 -9.30 1.43
CA THR A 12 39.29 -10.28 2.45
C THR A 12 38.11 -10.50 3.40
N PRO A 13 37.67 -11.74 3.67
CA PRO A 13 36.59 -11.98 4.62
C PRO A 13 36.98 -11.49 6.02
N PRO A 14 36.08 -10.81 6.76
CA PRO A 14 36.35 -10.46 8.14
C PRO A 14 36.47 -11.72 9.01
N PRO A 15 37.32 -11.70 10.06
CA PRO A 15 37.41 -12.81 10.99
C PRO A 15 36.08 -13.01 11.72
N ARG A 16 35.63 -14.27 11.81
CA ARG A 16 34.43 -14.64 12.57
C ARG A 16 34.62 -14.27 14.05
N PRO A 17 33.67 -13.60 14.71
CA PRO A 17 33.66 -13.49 16.16
C PRO A 17 33.32 -14.85 16.81
N ASP A 18 34.09 -15.22 17.83
CA ASP A 18 33.89 -16.44 18.63
C ASP A 18 32.52 -16.39 19.35
N VAL A 19 31.71 -17.42 19.13
CA VAL A 19 30.36 -17.54 19.69
C VAL A 19 30.43 -18.02 21.14
N ALA A 20 30.12 -17.13 22.09
CA ALA A 20 30.28 -17.34 23.53
C ALA A 20 29.15 -18.16 24.22
N TRP A 21 28.45 -19.06 23.52
CA TRP A 21 27.35 -19.84 24.11
C TRP A 21 27.64 -21.33 24.37
N GLU A 22 28.82 -21.83 24.01
CA GLU A 22 29.26 -23.18 24.40
C GLU A 22 30.12 -23.15 25.67
N SER A 23 29.51 -22.82 26.81
CA SER A 23 29.94 -23.38 28.11
C SER A 23 28.95 -23.04 29.21
N ARG A 24 28.03 -23.98 29.50
CA ARG A 24 27.65 -24.42 30.86
C ARG A 24 26.43 -25.34 30.78
N VAL A 25 26.70 -26.61 30.52
CA VAL A 25 25.85 -27.70 31.01
C VAL A 25 26.72 -28.56 31.92
N GLY A 26 26.34 -28.60 33.21
CA GLY A 26 26.65 -29.71 34.10
C GLY A 26 27.78 -29.51 35.10
N GLN A 27 27.44 -29.13 36.33
CA GLN A 27 27.85 -29.90 37.52
C GLN A 27 27.06 -29.42 38.75
N GLY A 28 26.36 -30.36 39.39
CA GLY A 28 25.50 -30.12 40.54
C GLY A 28 26.17 -30.29 41.89
N GLY A 29 25.35 -30.15 42.95
CA GLY A 29 25.65 -30.56 44.33
C GLY A 29 25.43 -29.44 45.34
N GLY A 30 24.42 -29.57 46.20
CA GLY A 30 24.16 -28.69 47.37
C GLY A 30 25.23 -28.82 48.48
N PRO A 31 25.01 -28.37 49.74
CA PRO A 31 23.72 -28.15 50.43
C PRO A 31 23.56 -26.81 51.19
N ALA A 32 22.35 -26.55 51.70
CA ALA A 32 22.02 -25.54 52.72
C ALA A 32 22.61 -25.93 54.11
N PRO A 33 22.68 -25.05 55.15
CA PRO A 33 21.47 -24.59 55.87
C PRO A 33 21.52 -23.22 56.61
N ALA A 34 20.36 -22.86 57.18
CA ALA A 34 20.12 -22.25 58.52
C ALA A 34 19.62 -20.80 58.64
N ASP A 35 18.35 -20.69 59.07
CA ASP A 35 17.78 -19.90 60.18
C ASP A 35 18.37 -18.52 60.56
N ALA A 36 17.51 -17.50 60.59
CA ALA A 36 17.35 -16.64 61.77
C ALA A 36 16.03 -15.84 61.75
N ARG A 37 15.28 -15.95 62.84
CA ARG A 37 14.04 -15.24 63.16
C ARG A 37 14.30 -13.83 63.73
N ALA A 38 13.30 -12.97 63.51
CA ALA A 38 12.71 -11.98 64.43
C ALA A 38 13.51 -10.73 64.84
N ARG A 39 12.88 -9.55 64.68
CA ARG A 39 12.39 -8.71 65.80
C ARG A 39 11.54 -7.52 65.33
N THR A 40 10.41 -7.37 66.01
CA THR A 40 9.50 -6.21 66.12
C THR A 40 10.11 -5.08 66.96
N VAL A 41 9.88 -3.80 66.58
CA VAL A 41 9.74 -2.63 67.49
C VAL A 41 8.98 -1.50 66.74
N GLY A 42 7.81 -1.08 67.25
CA GLY A 42 7.32 0.32 67.16
C GLY A 42 7.59 1.03 68.50
N PRO A 43 7.23 2.32 68.75
CA PRO A 43 6.06 3.03 68.21
C PRO A 43 6.18 4.58 67.97
N GLU A 44 5.17 5.14 67.24
CA GLU A 44 4.40 6.43 67.44
C GLU A 44 5.08 7.83 67.54
N PRO A 45 4.34 8.99 67.55
CA PRO A 45 3.13 9.43 66.82
C PRO A 45 3.13 10.94 66.38
N HIS A 46 2.14 11.42 65.61
CA HIS A 46 1.56 12.79 65.62
C HIS A 46 0.17 12.73 64.92
N ALA A 47 -0.98 12.95 65.60
CA ALA A 47 -1.71 14.22 65.87
C ALA A 47 -2.04 15.06 64.61
N ASP A 48 -3.17 15.72 64.40
CA ASP A 48 -4.57 15.76 64.90
C ASP A 48 -5.30 16.69 63.89
N ALA A 49 -6.56 16.42 63.53
CA ALA A 49 -7.55 17.44 63.12
C ALA A 49 -8.97 16.85 62.95
N ASP A 50 -9.82 17.24 63.89
CA ASP A 50 -11.28 17.48 63.88
C ASP A 50 -11.92 17.80 62.51
N ALA A 51 -13.22 17.68 62.26
CA ALA A 51 -14.40 17.09 62.89
C ALA A 51 -15.54 17.30 61.87
N ASP A 52 -16.50 16.37 61.77
CA ASP A 52 -17.91 16.75 61.78
C ASP A 52 -18.82 15.52 61.93
N ALA A 53 -19.72 15.63 62.90
CA ALA A 53 -20.62 14.60 63.35
C ALA A 53 -21.95 14.65 62.58
N ALA A 54 -22.36 13.52 62.01
CA ALA A 54 -23.74 13.27 61.63
C ALA A 54 -24.21 11.96 62.27
N ALA A 55 -25.34 12.06 62.96
CA ALA A 55 -25.88 11.06 63.87
C ALA A 55 -26.29 9.74 63.20
N ALA A 56 -25.95 8.63 63.86
CA ALA A 56 -26.41 7.28 63.52
C ALA A 56 -27.87 7.04 63.95
N PRO A 57 -28.70 6.37 63.12
CA PRO A 57 -29.78 5.53 63.60
C PRO A 57 -29.33 4.07 63.69
N ALA A 58 -29.94 3.37 64.63
CA ALA A 58 -29.62 2.03 65.10
C ALA A 58 -29.51 0.96 63.98
N ALA A 59 -28.58 0.04 64.20
CA ALA A 59 -28.39 -1.18 63.45
C ALA A 59 -29.65 -2.06 63.49
N GLY A 60 -30.26 -2.26 62.32
CA GLY A 60 -31.09 -3.43 62.01
C GLY A 60 -30.24 -4.44 61.26
N THR A 61 -29.69 -5.43 61.95
CA THR A 61 -29.02 -6.59 61.35
C THR A 61 -30.08 -7.51 60.75
N SER A 62 -30.35 -7.36 59.44
CA SER A 62 -31.02 -8.40 58.68
C SER A 62 -30.08 -9.62 58.56
N PRO A 63 -30.55 -10.85 58.85
CA PRO A 63 -29.74 -12.04 58.65
C PRO A 63 -29.47 -12.26 57.15
N PRO A 64 -28.29 -12.81 56.79
CA PRO A 64 -27.96 -13.11 55.40
C PRO A 64 -28.96 -14.12 54.81
N PRO A 65 -29.30 -14.01 53.51
CA PRO A 65 -30.17 -14.98 52.86
C PRO A 65 -29.52 -16.37 52.88
N PRO A 66 -30.31 -17.45 53.05
CA PRO A 66 -29.76 -18.80 53.06
C PRO A 66 -29.10 -19.12 51.72
N PRO A 67 -27.98 -19.87 51.71
CA PRO A 67 -27.29 -20.25 50.48
C PRO A 67 -28.24 -21.03 49.56
N SER A 68 -28.21 -20.70 48.28
CA SER A 68 -29.00 -21.38 47.26
C SER A 68 -28.64 -22.88 47.24
N ARG A 69 -29.65 -23.73 46.99
CA ARG A 69 -29.49 -25.22 46.98
C ARG A 69 -28.43 -25.72 45.99
N LEU A 70 -28.02 -24.89 45.02
CA LEU A 70 -26.95 -25.16 44.06
C LEU A 70 -25.54 -24.99 44.66
N ALA A 71 -25.36 -24.06 45.60
CA ALA A 71 -24.07 -23.86 46.27
C ALA A 71 -23.78 -25.00 47.29
N THR A 72 -24.82 -25.54 47.92
CA THR A 72 -24.74 -26.66 48.86
C THR A 72 -24.53 -28.01 48.15
N SER A 73 -25.08 -28.20 46.95
CA SER A 73 -24.80 -29.40 46.14
C SER A 73 -23.39 -29.37 45.55
N ALA A 74 -22.88 -28.22 45.10
CA ALA A 74 -21.50 -28.11 44.61
C ALA A 74 -20.45 -28.35 45.72
N ALA A 75 -20.69 -27.81 46.92
CA ALA A 75 -19.80 -28.01 48.06
C ALA A 75 -19.77 -29.48 48.53
N SER A 76 -20.91 -30.17 48.57
CA SER A 76 -20.98 -31.58 48.97
C SER A 76 -20.34 -32.54 47.95
N VAL A 77 -20.43 -32.23 46.64
CA VAL A 77 -19.72 -32.99 45.59
C VAL A 77 -18.20 -32.76 45.69
N ALA A 78 -17.75 -31.54 45.95
CA ALA A 78 -16.34 -31.23 46.13
C ALA A 78 -15.73 -31.92 47.37
N ASP A 79 -16.45 -31.98 48.49
CA ASP A 79 -15.98 -32.65 49.72
C ASP A 79 -16.02 -34.17 49.62
N ALA A 80 -17.02 -34.74 48.93
CA ALA A 80 -17.05 -36.18 48.61
C ALA A 80 -15.89 -36.57 47.67
N ALA A 81 -15.57 -35.74 46.69
CA ALA A 81 -14.43 -35.95 45.79
C ALA A 81 -13.09 -35.89 46.54
N ARG A 82 -12.91 -34.93 47.47
CA ARG A 82 -11.70 -34.83 48.31
C ARG A 82 -11.53 -36.02 49.24
N ALA A 83 -12.61 -36.49 49.87
CA ALA A 83 -12.59 -37.67 50.75
C ALA A 83 -12.27 -38.97 49.98
N GLY A 84 -12.76 -39.10 48.75
CA GLY A 84 -12.43 -40.22 47.85
C GLY A 84 -10.98 -40.18 47.37
N TRP A 85 -10.45 -38.99 47.07
CA TRP A 85 -9.06 -38.79 46.66
C TRP A 85 -8.08 -39.15 47.78
N ALA A 86 -8.38 -38.77 49.02
CA ALA A 86 -7.54 -39.07 50.19
C ALA A 86 -7.35 -40.57 50.46
N ARG A 87 -8.26 -41.43 50.00
CA ARG A 87 -8.22 -42.90 50.20
C ARG A 87 -7.61 -43.69 49.04
N GLN A 88 -7.33 -43.06 47.91
CA GLN A 88 -6.67 -43.75 46.79
C GLN A 88 -5.16 -43.82 46.99
N GLY A 89 -4.56 -45.00 46.76
CA GLY A 89 -3.11 -45.20 46.81
C GLY A 89 -2.36 -44.36 45.78
N ARG A 90 -1.09 -44.00 46.10
CA ARG A 90 -0.26 -43.06 45.31
C ARG A 90 -0.22 -43.36 43.80
N GLY A 91 -0.19 -44.65 43.41
CA GLY A 91 -0.18 -45.05 41.99
C GLY A 91 -1.49 -44.73 41.25
N ARG A 92 -2.64 -44.79 41.92
CA ARG A 92 -3.95 -44.47 41.31
C ARG A 92 -4.15 -42.97 41.12
N ARG A 93 -3.59 -42.16 42.03
CA ARG A 93 -3.57 -40.69 41.91
C ARG A 93 -2.69 -40.24 40.75
N LEU A 94 -1.51 -40.84 40.58
CA LEU A 94 -0.63 -40.56 39.45
C LEU A 94 -1.27 -40.98 38.13
N ALA A 95 -1.95 -42.14 38.08
CA ALA A 95 -2.68 -42.57 36.90
C ALA A 95 -3.83 -41.62 36.54
N LEU A 96 -4.62 -41.17 37.52
CA LEU A 96 -5.71 -40.21 37.29
C LEU A 96 -5.20 -38.83 36.90
N ALA A 97 -4.11 -38.35 37.50
CA ALA A 97 -3.46 -37.10 37.10
C ALA A 97 -2.91 -37.21 35.67
N GLY A 98 -2.31 -38.34 35.30
CA GLY A 98 -1.85 -38.63 33.95
C GLY A 98 -3.01 -38.66 32.94
N VAL A 99 -4.12 -39.32 33.27
CA VAL A 99 -5.32 -39.35 32.42
C VAL A 99 -5.95 -37.96 32.29
N ALA A 100 -6.02 -37.18 33.37
CA ALA A 100 -6.53 -35.81 33.32
C ALA A 100 -5.62 -34.89 32.50
N LEU A 101 -4.30 -35.06 32.62
CA LEU A 101 -3.32 -34.33 31.81
C LEU A 101 -3.49 -34.70 30.33
N VAL A 102 -3.53 -36.00 29.99
CA VAL A 102 -3.75 -36.45 28.61
C VAL A 102 -5.09 -35.96 28.08
N ALA A 103 -6.16 -36.02 28.87
CA ALA A 103 -7.47 -35.52 28.46
C ALA A 103 -7.44 -34.00 28.22
N ALA A 104 -6.79 -33.22 29.08
CA ALA A 104 -6.62 -31.78 28.89
C ALA A 104 -5.73 -31.47 27.68
N THR A 105 -4.63 -32.20 27.48
CA THR A 105 -3.77 -32.06 26.31
C THR A 105 -4.53 -32.41 25.04
N VAL A 106 -5.32 -33.48 25.04
CA VAL A 106 -6.19 -33.86 23.91
C VAL A 106 -7.25 -32.78 23.68
N LEU A 107 -7.91 -32.24 24.72
CA LEU A 107 -8.91 -31.18 24.57
C LEU A 107 -8.32 -29.87 24.05
N VAL A 108 -7.13 -29.49 24.51
CA VAL A 108 -6.41 -28.30 24.04
C VAL A 108 -5.88 -28.51 22.62
N THR A 109 -5.39 -29.71 22.29
CA THR A 109 -4.89 -30.00 20.93
C THR A 109 -6.02 -30.21 19.93
N THR A 110 -7.09 -30.94 20.25
CA THR A 110 -8.24 -31.11 19.34
C THR A 110 -9.16 -29.91 19.32
N GLY A 111 -9.44 -29.28 20.46
CA GLY A 111 -10.19 -28.02 20.52
C GLY A 111 -9.43 -26.86 19.88
N GLY A 112 -8.12 -26.77 20.11
CA GLY A 112 -7.23 -25.79 19.48
C GLY A 112 -6.83 -26.13 18.04
N VAL A 113 -7.21 -27.29 17.50
CA VAL A 113 -7.11 -27.65 16.07
C VAL A 113 -8.45 -27.41 15.36
N LEU A 114 -9.58 -27.66 16.02
CA LEU A 114 -10.93 -27.39 15.48
C LEU A 114 -11.33 -25.90 15.54
N ALA A 115 -10.68 -25.12 16.41
CA ALA A 115 -10.84 -23.66 16.48
C ALA A 115 -9.70 -22.90 15.76
N ARG A 116 -8.84 -23.59 14.98
CA ARG A 116 -7.94 -22.86 14.08
C ARG A 116 -8.79 -22.25 12.98
N PRO A 117 -8.81 -20.91 12.84
CA PRO A 117 -9.31 -20.33 11.62
C PRO A 117 -8.45 -20.92 10.49
N SER A 118 -9.09 -21.60 9.54
CA SER A 118 -8.43 -21.99 8.29
C SER A 118 -8.31 -20.71 7.48
N TRP A 119 -7.08 -20.23 7.27
CA TRP A 119 -6.80 -19.06 6.47
C TRP A 119 -6.46 -19.50 5.04
N ALA A 120 -7.04 -18.86 4.04
CA ALA A 120 -6.75 -19.16 2.65
C ALA A 120 -5.35 -18.70 2.26
N PRO A 121 -4.75 -19.32 1.24
CA PRO A 121 -3.66 -18.70 0.50
C PRO A 121 -4.13 -17.39 -0.16
N LEU A 122 -3.23 -16.42 -0.19
CA LEU A 122 -3.41 -15.06 -0.72
C LEU A 122 -3.72 -15.10 -2.24
N ALA A 123 -4.73 -14.37 -2.73
CA ALA A 123 -5.05 -14.31 -4.17
C ALA A 123 -4.40 -13.17 -4.95
N ALA A 124 -3.88 -12.13 -4.27
CA ALA A 124 -3.35 -10.96 -4.95
C ALA A 124 -1.87 -10.77 -4.56
N PRO A 125 -0.94 -10.75 -5.53
CA PRO A 125 0.50 -10.57 -5.26
C PRO A 125 0.87 -9.22 -4.62
N GLY A 126 0.03 -8.18 -4.75
CA GLY A 126 0.38 -6.81 -4.36
C GLY A 126 0.08 -6.40 -2.92
N ALA A 127 -0.91 -7.02 -2.25
CA ALA A 127 -1.27 -6.67 -0.88
C ALA A 127 -0.63 -7.59 0.18
N ALA A 128 -0.11 -8.73 -0.26
CA ALA A 128 0.29 -9.86 0.57
C ALA A 128 1.73 -9.73 1.08
N VAL A 129 1.89 -9.09 2.23
CA VAL A 129 3.20 -8.82 2.85
C VAL A 129 3.58 -9.85 3.92
N ASP A 130 4.85 -9.82 4.32
CA ASP A 130 5.34 -10.64 5.42
C ASP A 130 4.59 -10.30 6.71
N GLU A 131 4.26 -11.33 7.48
CA GLU A 131 3.48 -11.17 8.70
C GLU A 131 4.36 -10.71 9.86
N LEU A 132 4.11 -9.48 10.31
CA LEU A 132 4.80 -8.82 11.42
C LEU A 132 3.80 -8.50 12.53
N ARG A 133 3.65 -9.40 13.50
CA ARG A 133 2.76 -9.22 14.66
C ARG A 133 3.45 -8.57 15.85
N GLY A 134 4.76 -8.74 15.97
CA GLY A 134 5.59 -8.03 16.93
C GLY A 134 6.13 -6.71 16.35
N PRO A 135 6.50 -5.72 17.19
CA PRO A 135 7.22 -4.55 16.73
C PRO A 135 8.46 -4.96 15.91
N PRO A 136 8.64 -4.41 14.71
CA PRO A 136 9.74 -4.80 13.84
C PRO A 136 11.10 -4.40 14.41
N THR A 137 12.13 -5.17 14.04
CA THR A 137 13.54 -4.90 14.30
C THR A 137 14.30 -4.78 12.97
N ASP A 138 15.43 -4.08 12.98
CA ASP A 138 16.29 -3.84 11.81
C ASP A 138 17.20 -5.02 11.44
N GLY A 139 16.83 -6.24 11.86
CA GLY A 139 17.69 -7.41 11.82
C GLY A 139 17.65 -8.23 10.52
N LEU A 140 16.80 -7.91 9.55
CA LEU A 140 16.64 -8.75 8.36
C LEU A 140 17.82 -8.58 7.38
N TRP A 141 18.03 -7.36 6.89
CA TRP A 141 19.14 -7.00 6.03
C TRP A 141 19.36 -5.48 6.05
N ARG A 142 20.53 -5.06 5.54
CA ARG A 142 20.91 -3.65 5.42
C ARG A 142 21.63 -3.42 4.10
N THR A 143 21.23 -2.37 3.38
CA THR A 143 21.80 -2.00 2.08
C THR A 143 22.06 -0.50 2.05
N ASP A 144 23.29 -0.12 1.69
CA ASP A 144 23.69 1.27 1.52
C ASP A 144 23.32 1.74 0.11
N LEU A 145 22.17 2.41 -0.02
CA LEU A 145 21.69 2.93 -1.29
C LEU A 145 22.45 4.17 -1.72
N GLY A 146 22.92 5.00 -0.80
CA GLY A 146 23.75 6.17 -1.12
C GLY A 146 25.02 5.74 -1.86
N ALA A 147 25.71 4.71 -1.35
CA ALA A 147 26.84 4.10 -2.02
C ALA A 147 26.45 3.44 -3.36
N ALA A 148 25.29 2.79 -3.44
CA ALA A 148 24.83 2.12 -4.66
C ALA A 148 24.50 3.11 -5.80
N PHE A 149 23.89 4.24 -5.45
CA PHE A 149 23.55 5.30 -6.41
C PHE A 149 24.71 6.26 -6.69
N ASP A 150 25.79 6.21 -5.90
CA ASP A 150 26.85 7.23 -5.88
C ASP A 150 26.29 8.63 -5.61
N LEU A 151 25.41 8.73 -4.61
CA LEU A 151 24.72 9.96 -4.19
C LEU A 151 24.75 10.13 -2.67
N ASP A 152 24.84 11.38 -2.23
CA ASP A 152 24.55 11.73 -0.84
C ASP A 152 23.03 11.88 -0.67
N LEU A 153 22.40 10.86 -0.09
CA LEU A 153 20.96 10.84 0.15
C LEU A 153 20.56 11.51 1.48
N SER A 154 21.52 12.08 2.22
CA SER A 154 21.21 12.90 3.40
C SER A 154 20.70 14.30 3.02
N ASP A 155 20.92 14.72 1.77
CA ASP A 155 20.41 15.97 1.23
C ASP A 155 18.91 15.85 0.87
N GLN A 156 18.11 16.88 1.22
CA GLN A 156 16.66 16.94 0.95
C GLN A 156 16.30 17.05 -0.56
N CYS A 157 17.29 16.87 -1.44
CA CYS A 157 17.19 17.00 -2.89
C CYS A 157 16.77 15.71 -3.60
N THR A 158 16.65 14.59 -2.89
CA THR A 158 16.37 13.29 -3.49
C THR A 158 15.30 12.56 -2.70
N SER A 159 14.26 12.09 -3.37
CA SER A 159 13.35 11.07 -2.84
C SER A 159 13.64 9.72 -3.48
N LEU A 160 13.25 8.66 -2.77
CA LEU A 160 13.34 7.29 -3.23
C LEU A 160 11.94 6.77 -3.49
N GLU A 161 11.80 5.93 -4.51
CA GLU A 161 10.52 5.31 -4.84
C GLU A 161 10.76 3.88 -5.34
N VAL A 162 9.90 2.95 -4.93
CA VAL A 162 9.83 1.65 -5.62
C VAL A 162 9.12 1.89 -6.93
N VAL A 163 9.86 1.86 -8.03
CA VAL A 163 9.35 2.20 -9.36
C VAL A 163 8.88 0.98 -10.14
N ALA A 164 9.34 -0.22 -9.75
CA ALA A 164 8.85 -1.48 -10.30
C ALA A 164 9.12 -2.67 -9.39
N ASP A 165 8.34 -3.68 -9.69
CA ASP A 165 8.29 -4.99 -9.08
C ASP A 165 8.80 -6.00 -10.12
N VAL A 166 9.93 -6.68 -9.88
CA VAL A 166 10.58 -7.57 -10.88
C VAL A 166 10.67 -8.99 -10.33
N GLY A 167 10.16 -9.98 -11.09
CA GLY A 167 10.16 -11.38 -10.63
C GLY A 167 9.36 -11.59 -9.35
N THR A 168 9.79 -12.50 -8.47
CA THR A 168 9.06 -12.84 -7.23
C THR A 168 9.49 -12.06 -6.00
N ASP A 169 10.78 -11.74 -5.91
CA ASP A 169 11.40 -11.23 -4.68
C ASP A 169 12.26 -9.98 -4.93
N ASP A 170 12.26 -9.43 -6.15
CA ASP A 170 13.07 -8.25 -6.46
C ASP A 170 12.20 -7.01 -6.69
N VAL A 171 12.78 -5.86 -6.37
CA VAL A 171 12.23 -4.52 -6.69
C VAL A 171 13.28 -3.69 -7.39
N VAL A 172 12.82 -2.71 -8.16
CA VAL A 172 13.64 -1.61 -8.65
C VAL A 172 13.30 -0.37 -7.84
N VAL A 173 14.31 0.18 -7.17
CA VAL A 173 14.22 1.45 -6.44
C VAL A 173 14.85 2.55 -7.28
N GLY A 174 14.12 3.63 -7.49
CA GLY A 174 14.53 4.79 -8.26
C GLY A 174 14.72 6.03 -7.41
N THR A 175 15.61 6.92 -7.85
CA THR A 175 15.74 8.27 -7.30
C THR A 175 14.91 9.27 -8.10
N ARG A 176 14.35 10.25 -7.38
CA ARG A 176 13.64 11.39 -7.95
C ARG A 176 14.17 12.68 -7.35
N SER A 177 14.39 13.68 -8.19
CA SER A 177 14.84 15.01 -7.75
C SER A 177 13.69 15.77 -7.06
N GLN A 178 13.97 16.29 -5.87
CA GLN A 178 13.06 17.15 -5.10
C GLN A 178 13.38 18.62 -5.41
N GLY A 179 12.38 19.43 -5.76
CA GLY A 179 12.56 20.86 -6.04
C GLY A 179 12.71 21.16 -7.54
N TYR A 180 11.65 21.72 -8.10
CA TYR A 180 11.50 22.02 -9.52
C TYR A 180 11.78 23.50 -9.81
N GLY A 181 12.53 23.79 -10.87
CA GLY A 181 12.72 25.16 -11.39
C GLY A 181 14.17 25.63 -11.55
N ASP A 182 14.34 26.80 -12.19
CA ASP A 182 15.65 27.43 -12.40
C ASP A 182 16.40 27.68 -11.10
N GLY A 183 17.65 27.23 -11.05
CA GLY A 183 18.54 27.45 -9.91
C GLY A 183 18.25 26.57 -8.69
N SER A 184 17.37 25.57 -8.81
CA SER A 184 17.23 24.53 -7.79
C SER A 184 18.59 23.83 -7.61
N PRO A 185 19.16 23.78 -6.39
CA PRO A 185 20.41 23.06 -6.15
C PRO A 185 20.26 21.54 -6.30
N CYS A 186 19.03 21.04 -6.49
CA CYS A 186 18.69 19.62 -6.50
C CYS A 186 18.68 18.98 -7.90
N GLY A 187 19.22 19.66 -8.91
CA GLY A 187 19.33 19.11 -10.26
C GLY A 187 20.32 17.93 -10.35
N GLY A 188 19.97 16.91 -11.14
CA GLY A 188 20.87 15.80 -11.49
C GLY A 188 20.89 14.63 -10.51
N THR A 189 19.99 14.60 -9.53
CA THR A 189 19.88 13.50 -8.56
C THR A 189 18.89 12.40 -8.97
N GLY A 190 18.00 12.67 -9.93
CA GLY A 190 16.96 11.76 -10.39
C GLY A 190 17.44 10.75 -11.44
N GLY A 191 16.68 9.67 -11.60
CA GLY A 191 16.93 8.68 -12.66
C GLY A 191 18.02 7.65 -12.35
N ARG A 192 18.47 7.54 -11.10
CA ARG A 192 19.29 6.42 -10.65
C ARG A 192 18.38 5.27 -10.26
N LEU A 193 18.61 4.09 -10.81
CA LEU A 193 17.85 2.87 -10.55
C LEU A 193 18.76 1.81 -9.94
N VAL A 194 18.26 1.05 -8.96
CA VAL A 194 18.92 -0.16 -8.46
C VAL A 194 17.90 -1.28 -8.37
N ARG A 195 18.29 -2.48 -8.81
CA ARG A 195 17.52 -3.71 -8.52
C ARG A 195 18.08 -4.36 -7.28
N LEU A 196 17.21 -4.71 -6.35
CA LEU A 196 17.57 -5.36 -5.10
C LEU A 196 16.65 -6.55 -4.80
N ASP A 197 17.20 -7.58 -4.19
CA ASP A 197 16.47 -8.71 -3.63
C ASP A 197 15.90 -8.30 -2.26
N THR A 198 14.57 -8.28 -2.12
CA THR A 198 13.90 -7.79 -0.91
C THR A 198 14.02 -8.73 0.27
N ARG A 199 14.40 -10.00 0.07
CA ARG A 199 14.58 -10.96 1.18
C ARG A 199 15.95 -10.82 1.83
N THR A 200 16.95 -10.45 1.05
CA THR A 200 18.37 -10.47 1.47
C THR A 200 19.02 -9.09 1.48
N GLY A 201 18.42 -8.10 0.82
CA GLY A 201 19.01 -6.79 0.58
C GLY A 201 20.13 -6.81 -0.46
N GLU A 202 20.35 -7.93 -1.15
CA GLU A 202 21.43 -8.06 -2.14
C GLU A 202 21.15 -7.16 -3.35
N LEU A 203 22.08 -6.25 -3.65
CA LEU A 203 22.05 -5.46 -4.88
C LEU A 203 22.38 -6.36 -6.07
N ARG A 204 21.49 -6.38 -7.06
CA ARG A 204 21.68 -7.11 -8.31
C ARG A 204 22.45 -6.27 -9.32
N TRP A 205 22.05 -5.02 -9.50
CA TRP A 205 22.71 -4.04 -10.37
C TRP A 205 22.27 -2.62 -10.02
N GLY A 206 23.00 -1.64 -10.58
CA GLY A 206 22.66 -0.21 -10.55
C GLY A 206 22.79 0.40 -11.94
N LEU A 207 21.95 1.37 -12.25
CA LEU A 207 21.84 2.04 -13.54
C LEU A 207 21.67 3.55 -13.33
N ASP A 208 22.52 4.35 -13.96
CA ASP A 208 22.33 5.79 -14.10
C ASP A 208 21.71 6.08 -15.47
N LEU A 209 20.39 6.26 -15.52
CA LEU A 209 19.68 6.54 -16.77
C LEU A 209 20.15 7.84 -17.42
N GLY A 210 20.48 8.86 -16.63
CA GLY A 210 20.93 10.15 -17.16
C GLY A 210 22.27 10.00 -17.88
N ALA A 211 23.20 9.25 -17.29
CA ALA A 211 24.49 8.97 -17.92
C ALA A 211 24.37 8.08 -19.16
N GLU A 212 23.59 6.99 -19.09
CA GLU A 212 23.41 6.05 -20.21
C GLU A 212 22.66 6.70 -21.39
N LEU A 213 21.67 7.54 -21.10
CA LEU A 213 20.87 8.23 -22.13
C LEU A 213 21.48 9.58 -22.53
N GLY A 214 22.46 10.10 -21.79
CA GLY A 214 23.00 11.44 -22.02
C GLY A 214 21.95 12.55 -21.85
N LEU A 215 21.05 12.39 -20.87
CA LEU A 215 19.93 13.30 -20.61
C LEU A 215 19.92 13.77 -19.16
N ALA A 216 19.32 14.93 -18.91
CA ALA A 216 19.00 15.38 -17.55
C ALA A 216 17.68 14.72 -17.13
N VAL A 217 17.76 13.79 -16.17
CA VAL A 217 16.61 13.01 -15.70
C VAL A 217 16.20 13.48 -14.31
N THR A 218 14.90 13.68 -14.12
CA THR A 218 14.30 14.11 -12.83
C THR A 218 13.68 12.95 -12.07
N GLY A 219 13.33 11.87 -12.75
CA GLY A 219 12.76 10.65 -12.19
C GLY A 219 12.58 9.59 -13.27
N ALA A 220 12.08 8.43 -12.89
CA ALA A 220 11.77 7.38 -13.83
C ALA A 220 10.53 6.60 -13.41
N ARG A 221 9.82 6.04 -14.40
CA ARG A 221 8.76 5.03 -14.19
C ARG A 221 9.16 3.77 -14.91
N VAL A 222 8.84 2.62 -14.33
CA VAL A 222 9.29 1.33 -14.84
C VAL A 222 8.10 0.39 -14.94
N ALA A 223 7.93 -0.26 -16.10
CA ALA A 223 7.00 -1.35 -16.29
C ALA A 223 7.80 -2.60 -16.67
N ALA A 224 7.84 -3.57 -15.76
CA ALA A 224 8.47 -4.86 -16.03
C ALA A 224 7.58 -5.69 -16.96
N ALA A 225 8.18 -6.33 -17.95
CA ALA A 225 7.49 -7.31 -18.79
C ALA A 225 7.04 -8.52 -17.95
N ALA A 226 6.05 -9.26 -18.43
CA ALA A 226 5.47 -10.39 -17.71
C ALA A 226 6.48 -11.54 -17.45
N ASP A 227 7.49 -11.69 -18.32
CA ASP A 227 8.59 -12.64 -18.11
C ASP A 227 9.61 -12.15 -17.06
N GLY A 228 9.58 -10.86 -16.73
CA GLY A 228 10.51 -10.20 -15.84
C GLY A 228 11.93 -10.08 -16.38
N GLU A 229 12.20 -10.42 -17.65
CA GLU A 229 13.53 -10.36 -18.28
C GLU A 229 13.84 -8.97 -18.85
N THR A 230 12.80 -8.24 -19.24
CA THR A 230 12.93 -6.86 -19.73
C THR A 230 12.00 -5.92 -19.01
N ALA A 231 12.35 -4.64 -19.01
CA ALA A 231 11.48 -3.59 -18.50
C ALA A 231 11.50 -2.38 -19.45
N LEU A 232 10.35 -1.76 -19.62
CA LEU A 232 10.26 -0.42 -20.18
C LEU A 232 10.51 0.59 -19.06
N VAL A 233 11.34 1.57 -19.35
CA VAL A 233 11.74 2.63 -18.43
C VAL A 233 11.50 3.97 -19.12
N SER A 234 10.57 4.77 -18.60
CA SER A 234 10.48 6.18 -18.99
C SER A 234 11.41 7.01 -18.12
N ALA A 235 12.29 7.78 -18.76
CA ALA A 235 13.09 8.79 -18.09
C ALA A 235 12.39 10.14 -18.21
N ASP A 236 12.01 10.71 -17.07
CA ASP A 236 11.34 12.00 -17.02
C ASP A 236 12.36 13.12 -17.19
N GLY A 237 12.20 13.94 -18.24
CA GLY A 237 13.00 15.13 -18.44
C GLY A 237 12.67 16.23 -17.42
N VAL A 238 13.42 17.32 -17.45
CA VAL A 238 13.04 18.55 -16.75
C VAL A 238 11.85 19.19 -17.48
N TRP A 239 10.72 19.27 -16.80
CA TRP A 239 9.46 19.80 -17.34
C TRP A 239 9.65 21.15 -18.04
N GLY A 240 9.11 21.24 -19.26
CA GLY A 240 9.18 22.43 -20.10
C GLY A 240 10.58 22.85 -20.54
N ARG A 241 11.59 21.96 -20.46
CA ARG A 241 12.99 22.31 -20.77
C ARG A 241 13.74 21.26 -21.55
N THR A 242 13.62 20.00 -21.15
CA THR A 242 14.33 18.88 -21.79
C THR A 242 13.38 17.75 -22.04
N SER A 243 13.47 17.11 -23.22
CA SER A 243 12.71 15.91 -23.51
C SER A 243 13.02 14.81 -22.50
N GLY A 244 11.98 14.09 -22.10
CA GLY A 244 12.15 12.76 -21.57
C GLY A 244 12.49 11.77 -22.69
N THR A 245 12.53 10.48 -22.35
CA THR A 245 12.63 9.40 -23.34
C THR A 245 12.12 8.11 -22.74
N VAL A 246 12.05 7.07 -23.57
CA VAL A 246 11.71 5.71 -23.15
C VAL A 246 12.84 4.80 -23.58
N ALA A 247 13.23 3.89 -22.69
CA ALA A 247 14.23 2.88 -22.95
C ALA A 247 13.71 1.50 -22.55
N ARG A 248 14.18 0.47 -23.22
CA ARG A 248 14.06 -0.91 -22.78
C ARG A 248 15.35 -1.32 -22.10
N VAL A 249 15.21 -1.93 -20.92
CA VAL A 249 16.32 -2.36 -20.07
C VAL A 249 16.24 -3.88 -19.89
N ASP A 250 17.37 -4.55 -20.00
CA ASP A 250 17.51 -5.94 -19.56
C ASP A 250 17.53 -5.94 -18.02
N THR A 251 16.56 -6.60 -17.41
CA THR A 251 16.44 -6.58 -15.95
C THR A 251 17.49 -7.45 -15.30
N THR A 252 18.18 -8.34 -16.02
CA THR A 252 19.16 -9.27 -15.45
C THR A 252 20.41 -8.54 -15.01
N ASP A 253 20.90 -7.62 -15.85
CA ASP A 253 22.14 -6.88 -15.63
C ASP A 253 21.98 -5.35 -15.57
N GLY A 254 20.78 -4.84 -15.87
CA GLY A 254 20.46 -3.42 -15.76
C GLY A 254 20.94 -2.59 -16.94
N HIS A 255 21.24 -3.19 -18.09
CA HIS A 255 21.69 -2.45 -19.27
C HIS A 255 20.55 -2.03 -20.20
N VAL A 256 20.67 -0.83 -20.76
CA VAL A 256 19.75 -0.34 -21.81
C VAL A 256 20.01 -1.13 -23.09
N VAL A 257 19.00 -1.89 -23.53
CA VAL A 257 19.07 -2.71 -24.75
C VAL A 257 18.56 -1.95 -25.98
N GLU A 258 17.64 -1.01 -25.77
CA GLU A 258 17.00 -0.23 -26.81
C GLU A 258 16.54 1.10 -26.24
N ARG A 259 16.57 2.16 -27.06
CA ARG A 259 16.08 3.48 -26.71
C ARG A 259 15.17 3.99 -27.81
N LEU A 260 14.10 4.65 -27.41
CA LEU A 260 13.25 5.40 -28.33
C LEU A 260 14.03 6.56 -28.95
N ASP A 261 14.22 6.48 -30.27
CA ASP A 261 14.85 7.52 -31.09
C ASP A 261 13.86 8.66 -31.34
N ASP A 262 14.32 9.91 -31.26
CA ASP A 262 13.55 11.11 -31.60
C ASP A 262 12.91 11.02 -33.00
N ALA A 263 13.60 10.38 -33.96
CA ALA A 263 13.08 10.14 -35.30
C ALA A 263 11.93 9.13 -35.32
N ALA A 264 12.00 8.08 -34.50
CA ALA A 264 10.93 7.08 -34.36
C ALA A 264 9.71 7.69 -33.64
N ALA A 265 9.94 8.56 -32.66
CA ALA A 265 8.91 9.38 -32.03
C ALA A 265 8.37 10.49 -32.95
N GLY A 266 8.99 10.71 -34.12
CA GLY A 266 8.59 11.73 -35.07
C GLY A 266 8.68 13.15 -34.51
N LEU A 267 9.62 13.41 -33.61
CA LEU A 267 9.77 14.71 -32.94
C LEU A 267 10.14 15.80 -33.94
N ALA A 268 9.39 16.88 -33.92
CA ALA A 268 9.73 18.09 -34.65
C ALA A 268 10.76 18.92 -33.85
N PRO A 269 11.62 19.72 -34.51
CA PRO A 269 12.46 20.67 -33.80
C PRO A 269 11.61 21.60 -32.91
N GLY A 270 12.01 21.77 -31.66
CA GLY A 270 11.26 22.57 -30.68
C GLY A 270 10.13 21.82 -29.97
N THR A 271 10.00 20.50 -30.15
CA THR A 271 9.06 19.69 -29.35
C THR A 271 9.79 18.90 -28.27
N LEU A 272 9.14 18.74 -27.12
CA LEU A 272 9.54 17.89 -26.01
C LEU A 272 8.80 16.57 -26.08
N LEU A 273 9.53 15.48 -25.91
CA LEU A 273 8.95 14.15 -25.73
C LEU A 273 8.62 13.93 -24.26
N GLU A 274 7.40 13.49 -23.98
CA GLU A 274 6.96 13.10 -22.65
C GLU A 274 6.41 11.68 -22.70
N ALA A 275 6.88 10.81 -21.79
CA ALA A 275 6.23 9.53 -21.58
C ALA A 275 5.01 9.74 -20.68
N LEU A 276 3.82 9.62 -21.26
CA LEU A 276 2.58 9.79 -20.51
C LEU A 276 2.36 8.57 -19.61
N GLN A 277 2.42 7.38 -20.20
CA GLN A 277 2.17 6.11 -19.51
C GLN A 277 3.07 5.01 -20.05
N VAL A 278 3.55 4.17 -19.15
CA VAL A 278 4.25 2.92 -19.44
C VAL A 278 3.50 1.84 -18.69
N GLU A 279 2.87 0.91 -19.40
CA GLU A 279 2.07 -0.14 -18.78
C GLU A 279 2.24 -1.45 -19.52
N GLY A 280 2.58 -2.51 -18.78
CA GLY A 280 2.73 -3.87 -19.32
C GLY A 280 3.65 -3.93 -20.53
N ASP A 281 3.06 -4.16 -21.69
CA ASP A 281 3.72 -4.36 -22.99
C ASP A 281 3.58 -3.17 -23.94
N ALA A 282 3.28 -1.96 -23.43
CA ALA A 282 3.19 -0.77 -24.27
C ALA A 282 3.61 0.53 -23.57
N VAL A 283 3.90 1.53 -24.40
CA VAL A 283 4.22 2.89 -23.96
C VAL A 283 3.49 3.91 -24.82
N LEU A 284 2.87 4.87 -24.14
CA LEU A 284 2.26 6.05 -24.74
C LEU A 284 3.17 7.26 -24.50
N THR A 285 3.57 7.90 -25.59
CA THR A 285 4.33 9.16 -25.54
C THR A 285 3.53 10.31 -26.14
N SER A 286 3.74 11.51 -25.62
CA SER A 286 3.28 12.79 -26.17
C SER A 286 4.46 13.59 -26.72
N ALA A 287 4.23 14.34 -27.79
CA ALA A 287 5.17 15.36 -28.26
C ALA A 287 4.51 16.74 -28.14
N THR A 288 5.06 17.55 -27.23
CA THR A 288 4.51 18.85 -26.81
C THR A 288 5.42 19.98 -27.29
N ASP A 289 4.88 21.02 -27.92
CA ASP A 289 5.66 22.21 -28.30
C ASP A 289 6.28 22.90 -27.07
N LEU A 290 7.59 23.16 -27.11
CA LEU A 290 8.35 23.82 -26.05
C LEU A 290 7.88 25.26 -25.84
N ASP A 291 7.42 25.94 -26.88
CA ASP A 291 6.99 27.33 -26.80
C ASP A 291 5.70 27.51 -25.97
N ARG A 292 5.01 26.41 -25.62
CA ARG A 292 3.87 26.42 -24.69
C ARG A 292 4.28 26.37 -23.23
N TYR A 293 5.55 26.16 -22.91
CA TYR A 293 6.01 26.22 -21.53
C TYR A 293 6.52 27.62 -21.19
N ASP A 294 6.06 28.14 -20.07
CA ASP A 294 6.63 29.34 -19.49
C ASP A 294 8.07 29.05 -18.96
N PRO A 295 8.87 30.09 -18.67
CA PRO A 295 10.22 29.89 -18.13
C PRO A 295 10.26 29.11 -16.79
N GLY A 296 9.16 29.09 -16.04
CA GLY A 296 8.99 28.31 -14.82
C GLY A 296 8.66 26.84 -15.05
N GLY A 297 8.40 26.41 -16.30
CA GLY A 297 7.98 25.06 -16.67
C GLY A 297 6.48 24.84 -16.57
N GLY A 298 5.69 25.89 -16.37
CA GLY A 298 4.22 25.83 -16.43
C GLY A 298 3.76 25.69 -17.88
N LEU A 299 2.87 24.73 -18.15
CA LEU A 299 2.28 24.54 -19.46
C LEU A 299 1.11 25.51 -19.66
N GLU A 300 1.21 26.38 -20.66
CA GLU A 300 0.13 27.25 -21.11
C GLU A 300 -0.71 26.52 -22.18
N LEU A 301 -2.03 26.44 -21.94
CA LEU A 301 -2.97 25.73 -22.81
C LEU A 301 -3.93 26.71 -23.49
N GLY A 302 -3.98 26.65 -24.82
CA GLY A 302 -4.97 27.29 -25.67
C GLY A 302 -6.13 26.35 -26.04
N PRO A 303 -7.28 26.90 -26.47
CA PRO A 303 -8.46 26.11 -26.82
C PRO A 303 -8.30 25.27 -28.10
N GLY A 304 -7.25 25.50 -28.90
CA GLY A 304 -6.90 24.73 -30.09
C GLY A 304 -5.64 23.89 -29.93
N ASP A 305 -5.21 23.63 -28.70
CA ASP A 305 -3.96 22.92 -28.46
C ASP A 305 -4.15 21.41 -28.53
N ALA A 306 -3.42 20.77 -29.44
CA ALA A 306 -3.37 19.31 -29.58
C ALA A 306 -1.92 18.81 -29.58
N ASP A 307 -1.71 17.65 -28.95
CA ASP A 307 -0.42 16.99 -28.87
C ASP A 307 -0.39 15.77 -29.79
N ARG A 308 0.78 15.48 -30.36
CA ARG A 308 0.97 14.20 -31.04
C ARG A 308 1.10 13.11 -30.01
N LEU A 309 0.18 12.15 -30.06
CA LEU A 309 0.25 10.92 -29.29
C LEU A 309 0.85 9.82 -30.16
N THR A 310 1.80 9.07 -29.60
CA THR A 310 2.43 7.93 -30.27
C THR A 310 2.46 6.74 -29.33
N LEU A 311 1.95 5.61 -29.81
CA LEU A 311 1.89 4.34 -29.08
C LEU A 311 2.93 3.38 -29.66
N PHE A 312 3.74 2.81 -28.79
CA PHE A 312 4.73 1.78 -29.14
C PHE A 312 4.45 0.50 -28.36
N ALA A 313 4.76 -0.62 -28.99
CA ALA A 313 4.85 -1.90 -28.30
C ALA A 313 6.16 -1.96 -27.51
N ALA A 314 6.16 -2.67 -26.40
CA ALA A 314 7.33 -2.77 -25.52
C ALA A 314 8.52 -3.45 -26.19
N ASP A 315 8.27 -4.36 -27.13
CA ASP A 315 9.31 -5.14 -27.80
C ASP A 315 9.90 -4.46 -29.06
N ASP A 316 9.34 -3.33 -29.50
CA ASP A 316 9.82 -2.54 -30.63
C ASP A 316 9.54 -1.04 -30.43
N LEU A 317 10.53 -0.30 -29.90
CA LEU A 317 10.46 1.16 -29.75
C LEU A 317 10.86 1.89 -31.04
N THR A 318 11.30 1.17 -32.08
CA THR A 318 11.73 1.80 -33.34
C THR A 318 10.57 2.07 -34.28
N ARG A 319 9.42 1.41 -34.09
CA ARG A 319 8.25 1.53 -34.96
C ARG A 319 6.99 1.74 -34.13
N PRO A 320 6.28 2.87 -34.33
CA PRO A 320 5.02 3.07 -33.63
C PRO A 320 3.97 2.06 -34.12
N VAL A 321 3.19 1.54 -33.18
CA VAL A 321 1.97 0.80 -33.50
C VAL A 321 0.91 1.77 -34.03
N TRP A 322 0.83 2.94 -33.43
CA TRP A 322 -0.15 3.96 -33.77
C TRP A 322 0.37 5.37 -33.49
N THR A 323 -0.10 6.34 -34.28
CA THR A 323 0.16 7.77 -34.09
C THR A 323 -1.11 8.55 -34.38
N GLY A 324 -1.43 9.54 -33.55
CA GLY A 324 -2.57 10.43 -33.73
C GLY A 324 -2.38 11.79 -33.06
N LEU A 325 -3.42 12.62 -33.11
CA LEU A 325 -3.49 13.87 -32.38
C LEU A 325 -4.48 13.70 -31.22
N GLY A 326 -4.05 14.04 -30.01
CA GLY A 326 -4.89 14.09 -28.82
C GLY A 326 -5.04 15.53 -28.34
N VAL A 327 -6.12 15.80 -27.58
CA VAL A 327 -6.27 17.12 -26.95
C VAL A 327 -5.18 17.30 -25.88
N SER A 328 -4.50 18.45 -25.89
CA SER A 328 -3.35 18.66 -24.99
C SER A 328 -3.76 18.65 -23.52
N ALA A 329 -2.91 18.09 -22.67
CA ALA A 329 -3.15 17.94 -21.23
C ALA A 329 -4.48 17.25 -20.84
N THR A 330 -5.16 16.58 -21.79
CA THR A 330 -6.27 15.69 -21.45
C THR A 330 -5.76 14.34 -20.97
N GLN A 331 -6.58 13.67 -20.17
CA GLN A 331 -6.27 12.36 -19.66
C GLN A 331 -6.35 11.33 -20.80
N ALA A 332 -5.33 10.49 -20.89
CA ALA A 332 -5.36 9.25 -21.64
C ALA A 332 -5.23 8.10 -20.63
N TRP A 333 -5.68 6.90 -20.99
CA TRP A 333 -5.53 5.71 -20.16
C TRP A 333 -5.06 4.55 -21.02
N LEU A 334 -3.83 4.09 -20.78
CA LEU A 334 -3.31 2.85 -21.35
C LEU A 334 -3.70 1.73 -20.38
N LEU A 335 -4.56 0.82 -20.80
CA LEU A 335 -5.16 -0.22 -19.96
C LEU A 335 -4.85 -1.58 -20.55
N GLY A 336 -3.65 -2.09 -20.27
CA GLY A 336 -3.09 -3.28 -20.93
C GLY A 336 -3.19 -3.18 -22.46
N GLY A 337 -4.10 -3.95 -23.06
CA GLY A 337 -4.28 -4.05 -24.52
C GLY A 337 -5.07 -2.91 -25.19
N THR A 338 -5.57 -1.92 -24.44
CA THR A 338 -6.39 -0.82 -25.01
C THR A 338 -5.93 0.54 -24.51
N LEU A 339 -5.72 1.49 -25.42
CA LEU A 339 -5.57 2.90 -25.09
C LEU A 339 -6.91 3.62 -25.24
N VAL A 340 -7.33 4.38 -24.24
CA VAL A 340 -8.48 5.30 -24.30
C VAL A 340 -7.95 6.73 -24.29
N ALA A 341 -8.27 7.51 -25.33
CA ALA A 341 -7.81 8.90 -25.46
C ALA A 341 -8.84 9.76 -26.20
N GLN A 342 -8.83 11.06 -25.93
CA GLN A 342 -9.64 12.02 -26.69
C GLN A 342 -8.87 12.47 -27.93
N LEU A 343 -9.35 12.06 -29.10
CA LEU A 343 -8.63 12.23 -30.36
C LEU A 343 -9.22 13.35 -31.23
N VAL A 344 -8.33 14.08 -31.88
CA VAL A 344 -8.63 15.18 -32.80
C VAL A 344 -8.47 14.70 -34.25
N ASP A 345 -9.41 15.05 -35.13
CA ASP A 345 -9.27 14.78 -36.57
C ASP A 345 -8.16 15.68 -37.15
N PRO A 346 -7.04 15.13 -37.66
CA PRO A 346 -5.95 15.94 -38.21
C PRO A 346 -6.35 16.79 -39.42
N ALA A 347 -7.34 16.34 -40.21
CA ALA A 347 -7.81 17.09 -41.37
C ALA A 347 -8.64 18.32 -40.94
N ALA A 348 -9.47 18.17 -39.90
CA ALA A 348 -10.22 19.28 -39.31
C ALA A 348 -9.26 20.26 -38.60
N TYR A 349 -8.30 19.73 -37.83
CA TYR A 349 -7.31 20.53 -37.11
C TYR A 349 -6.49 21.44 -38.02
N ALA A 350 -6.15 20.97 -39.22
CA ALA A 350 -5.44 21.77 -40.22
C ALA A 350 -6.28 22.92 -40.81
N VAL A 351 -7.60 22.90 -40.65
CA VAL A 351 -8.54 23.93 -41.12
C VAL A 351 -8.87 24.92 -40.01
N ASP A 352 -9.28 24.40 -38.86
CA ASP A 352 -9.61 25.19 -37.66
C ASP A 352 -9.26 24.34 -36.41
N ALA A 353 -8.14 24.70 -35.76
CA ALA A 353 -7.62 23.97 -34.62
C ALA A 353 -8.54 24.05 -33.40
N GLU A 354 -9.18 25.20 -33.17
CA GLU A 354 -10.06 25.43 -32.02
C GLU A 354 -11.36 24.63 -32.19
N GLU A 355 -11.98 24.69 -33.38
CA GLU A 355 -13.18 23.89 -33.67
C GLU A 355 -12.88 22.39 -33.63
N ALA A 356 -11.74 21.95 -34.20
CA ALA A 356 -11.37 20.53 -34.21
C ALA A 356 -11.10 19.96 -32.80
N VAL A 357 -10.48 20.75 -31.91
CA VAL A 357 -10.29 20.35 -30.51
C VAL A 357 -11.62 20.33 -29.75
N ALA A 358 -12.51 21.29 -30.00
CA ALA A 358 -13.85 21.29 -29.42
C ALA A 358 -14.69 20.07 -29.87
N ASP A 359 -14.47 19.58 -31.09
CA ASP A 359 -15.14 18.42 -31.67
C ASP A 359 -14.40 17.09 -31.42
N ALA A 360 -13.34 17.09 -30.61
CA ALA A 360 -12.54 15.89 -30.35
C ALA A 360 -13.35 14.77 -29.70
N VAL A 361 -13.09 13.53 -30.13
CA VAL A 361 -13.90 12.36 -29.80
C VAL A 361 -13.10 11.36 -28.98
N TRP A 362 -13.68 10.91 -27.86
CA TRP A 362 -13.14 9.78 -27.11
C TRP A 362 -13.09 8.53 -27.98
N SER A 363 -11.92 7.92 -28.06
CA SER A 363 -11.67 6.76 -28.90
C SER A 363 -10.88 5.71 -28.13
N THR A 364 -11.05 4.46 -28.55
CA THR A 364 -10.19 3.34 -28.18
C THR A 364 -9.18 3.10 -29.29
N VAL A 365 -7.96 2.72 -28.91
CA VAL A 365 -6.91 2.26 -29.81
C VAL A 365 -6.44 0.90 -29.31
N ASP A 366 -6.57 -0.12 -30.16
CA ASP A 366 -6.05 -1.45 -29.86
C ASP A 366 -4.51 -1.44 -29.90
N VAL A 367 -3.89 -1.86 -28.80
CA VAL A 367 -2.44 -1.75 -28.60
C VAL A 367 -1.64 -2.71 -29.47
N GLY A 368 -2.24 -3.81 -29.93
CA GLY A 368 -1.55 -4.77 -30.81
C GLY A 368 -1.63 -4.42 -32.30
N THR A 369 -2.68 -3.73 -32.71
CA THR A 369 -3.01 -3.49 -34.13
C THR A 369 -3.03 -2.02 -34.52
N GLY A 370 -3.09 -1.11 -33.55
CA GLY A 370 -3.23 0.33 -33.77
C GLY A 370 -4.59 0.73 -34.33
N GLN A 371 -5.59 -0.16 -34.31
CA GLN A 371 -6.91 0.13 -34.83
C GLN A 371 -7.64 1.11 -33.91
N VAL A 372 -8.10 2.21 -34.49
CA VAL A 372 -8.85 3.26 -33.79
C VAL A 372 -10.35 3.05 -33.99
N GLN A 373 -11.11 3.12 -32.89
CA GLN A 373 -12.57 3.10 -32.92
C GLN A 373 -13.12 4.17 -31.98
N PRO A 374 -14.12 4.97 -32.40
CA PRO A 374 -14.81 5.89 -31.48
C PRO A 374 -15.37 5.11 -30.30
N LEU A 375 -15.18 5.62 -29.10
CA LEU A 375 -15.71 5.01 -27.88
C LEU A 375 -17.25 5.02 -27.97
N PRO A 376 -17.92 3.86 -27.83
CA PRO A 376 -19.36 3.80 -27.96
C PRO A 376 -20.10 4.62 -26.89
N GLY A 377 -21.21 5.23 -27.28
CA GLY A 377 -22.04 6.07 -26.40
C GLY A 377 -21.63 7.55 -26.42
N GLU A 378 -22.37 8.39 -25.70
CA GLU A 378 -22.04 9.81 -25.52
C GLU A 378 -20.96 9.97 -24.44
N ALA A 379 -19.77 9.43 -24.69
CA ALA A 379 -18.63 9.63 -23.81
C ALA A 379 -18.15 11.08 -23.93
N ARG A 380 -18.34 11.86 -22.87
CA ARG A 380 -17.83 13.23 -22.71
C ARG A 380 -17.40 13.39 -21.26
N ASP A 381 -16.38 14.21 -21.02
CA ASP A 381 -15.92 14.60 -19.68
C ASP A 381 -15.58 13.39 -18.78
N LEU A 382 -14.87 12.40 -19.33
CA LEU A 382 -14.44 11.23 -18.56
C LEU A 382 -13.48 11.67 -17.44
N GLY A 383 -13.80 11.30 -16.20
CA GLY A 383 -12.96 11.53 -15.03
C GLY A 383 -12.22 10.27 -14.57
N SER A 384 -12.69 9.08 -14.97
CA SER A 384 -12.01 7.81 -14.74
C SER A 384 -12.33 6.80 -15.83
N VAL A 385 -11.36 5.94 -16.11
CA VAL A 385 -11.50 4.76 -16.98
C VAL A 385 -10.77 3.61 -16.32
N GLU A 386 -11.47 2.49 -16.11
CA GLU A 386 -10.90 1.28 -15.51
C GLU A 386 -11.24 0.07 -16.38
N ALA A 387 -10.32 -0.90 -16.50
CA ALA A 387 -10.55 -2.13 -17.25
C ALA A 387 -11.31 -3.17 -16.41
N TRP A 388 -12.31 -3.80 -17.00
CA TRP A 388 -13.07 -4.93 -16.43
C TRP A 388 -13.14 -6.07 -17.45
N GLY A 389 -12.15 -6.96 -17.40
CA GLY A 389 -11.97 -7.98 -18.43
C GLY A 389 -11.63 -7.34 -19.78
N ASP A 390 -12.45 -7.61 -20.80
CA ASP A 390 -12.40 -7.01 -22.14
C ASP A 390 -13.27 -5.75 -22.28
N ARG A 391 -13.85 -5.27 -21.18
CA ARG A 391 -14.75 -4.11 -21.14
C ARG A 391 -14.15 -2.95 -20.36
N LEU A 392 -14.76 -1.78 -20.50
CA LEU A 392 -14.36 -0.56 -19.84
C LEU A 392 -15.45 -0.06 -18.90
N VAL A 393 -15.07 0.24 -17.66
CA VAL A 393 -15.88 1.02 -16.73
C VAL A 393 -15.49 2.48 -16.90
N LEU A 394 -16.46 3.30 -17.33
CA LEU A 394 -16.29 4.72 -17.61
C LEU A 394 -16.97 5.54 -16.52
N GLY A 395 -16.20 6.30 -15.75
CA GLY A 395 -16.71 7.27 -14.79
C GLY A 395 -16.72 8.67 -15.40
N ARG A 396 -17.90 9.28 -15.47
CA ARG A 396 -18.06 10.71 -15.75
C ARG A 396 -18.33 11.43 -14.45
N GLN A 397 -17.34 12.18 -13.97
CA GLN A 397 -17.49 13.04 -12.81
C GLN A 397 -17.67 14.47 -13.30
N VAL A 398 -18.93 14.89 -13.42
CA VAL A 398 -19.22 16.32 -13.53
C VAL A 398 -19.02 16.90 -12.13
N SER A 399 -18.51 18.14 -12.04
CA SER A 399 -18.25 18.88 -10.80
C SER A 399 -19.36 18.73 -9.74
N SER A 400 -19.09 19.12 -8.48
CA SER A 400 -19.96 18.92 -7.29
C SER A 400 -21.45 19.31 -7.40
N ALA A 401 -21.91 19.89 -8.52
CA ALA A 401 -23.30 20.22 -8.81
C ALA A 401 -23.92 19.49 -10.03
N GLY A 402 -23.18 18.61 -10.73
CA GLY A 402 -23.63 17.93 -11.95
C GLY A 402 -23.92 16.44 -11.77
N ASP A 403 -24.66 15.87 -12.73
CA ASP A 403 -24.98 14.44 -12.77
C ASP A 403 -23.71 13.62 -13.01
N SER A 404 -23.29 12.85 -12.01
CA SER A 404 -22.23 11.85 -12.17
C SER A 404 -22.82 10.60 -12.79
N VAL A 405 -22.11 9.97 -13.72
CA VAL A 405 -22.59 8.75 -14.39
C VAL A 405 -21.46 7.74 -14.44
N VAL A 406 -21.78 6.48 -14.17
CA VAL A 406 -20.89 5.37 -14.46
C VAL A 406 -21.52 4.44 -15.48
N SER A 407 -20.72 3.97 -16.43
CA SER A 407 -21.19 3.08 -17.49
C SER A 407 -20.21 1.93 -17.69
N LEU A 408 -20.74 0.74 -18.01
CA LEU A 408 -19.94 -0.33 -18.59
C LEU A 408 -20.12 -0.30 -20.10
N VAL A 409 -19.00 -0.26 -20.81
CA VAL A 409 -18.95 -0.24 -22.27
C VAL A 409 -18.11 -1.41 -22.74
N ASP A 410 -18.66 -2.15 -23.70
CA ASP A 410 -17.90 -3.04 -24.54
C ASP A 410 -17.34 -2.22 -25.71
N PRO A 411 -16.01 -2.13 -25.89
CA PRO A 411 -15.41 -1.33 -26.96
C PRO A 411 -15.92 -1.71 -28.36
N VAL A 412 -16.36 -2.95 -28.56
CA VAL A 412 -16.80 -3.50 -29.86
C VAL A 412 -18.33 -3.53 -29.96
N GLU A 413 -19.00 -4.06 -28.95
CA GLU A 413 -20.46 -4.26 -28.97
C GLU A 413 -21.24 -3.00 -28.56
N GLY A 414 -20.60 -2.07 -27.84
CA GLY A 414 -21.18 -0.81 -27.42
C GLY A 414 -21.58 -0.74 -25.95
N PRO A 415 -22.44 0.22 -25.57
CA PRO A 415 -22.84 0.40 -24.18
C PRO A 415 -23.60 -0.82 -23.65
N VAL A 416 -23.15 -1.36 -22.52
CA VAL A 416 -23.79 -2.52 -21.86
C VAL A 416 -24.85 -2.02 -20.87
N TRP A 417 -24.45 -1.11 -19.97
CA TRP A 417 -25.34 -0.45 -19.02
C TRP A 417 -24.78 0.91 -18.62
N SER A 418 -25.66 1.77 -18.12
CA SER A 418 -25.30 3.07 -17.53
C SER A 418 -26.13 3.33 -16.28
N ARG A 419 -25.55 4.03 -15.32
CA ARG A 419 -26.16 4.34 -14.03
C ARG A 419 -25.82 5.77 -13.62
N ASP A 420 -26.87 6.54 -13.32
CA ASP A 420 -26.73 7.83 -12.67
C ASP A 420 -26.25 7.64 -11.22
N LEU A 421 -25.28 8.45 -10.84
CA LEU A 421 -24.67 8.51 -9.53
C LEU A 421 -25.01 9.84 -8.85
N PRO A 422 -25.13 9.87 -7.52
CA PRO A 422 -25.25 11.12 -6.79
C PRO A 422 -24.10 12.10 -7.12
N PRO A 423 -24.30 13.42 -7.03
CA PRO A 423 -23.21 14.38 -7.08
C PRO A 423 -22.16 14.10 -6.00
N GLY A 424 -20.89 14.43 -6.25
CA GLY A 424 -19.81 14.22 -5.28
C GLY A 424 -19.43 12.74 -5.10
N THR A 425 -19.74 11.90 -6.07
CA THR A 425 -19.43 10.48 -6.01
C THR A 425 -18.01 10.19 -6.45
N TRP A 426 -17.34 9.30 -5.72
CA TRP A 426 -16.09 8.65 -6.09
C TRP A 426 -16.34 7.18 -6.41
N THR A 427 -15.66 6.67 -7.44
CA THR A 427 -15.81 5.28 -7.88
C THR A 427 -14.46 4.58 -7.91
N ARG A 428 -14.45 3.31 -7.54
CA ARG A 428 -13.27 2.45 -7.64
C ARG A 428 -13.67 1.03 -7.98
N LEU A 429 -13.00 0.40 -8.94
CA LEU A 429 -13.22 -1.01 -9.25
C LEU A 429 -12.44 -1.91 -8.27
N SER A 430 -13.09 -2.97 -7.83
CA SER A 430 -12.51 -4.12 -7.14
C SER A 430 -12.94 -5.40 -7.86
N ALA A 431 -12.36 -6.56 -7.52
CA ALA A 431 -12.49 -7.82 -8.26
C ALA A 431 -13.88 -8.51 -8.14
N GLY A 432 -14.93 -7.74 -8.34
CA GLY A 432 -16.31 -8.18 -8.28
C GLY A 432 -17.27 -7.06 -7.96
N CYS A 433 -16.78 -5.88 -7.59
CA CYS A 433 -17.60 -4.77 -7.14
C CYS A 433 -17.03 -3.43 -7.63
N LEU A 434 -17.87 -2.64 -8.28
CA LEU A 434 -17.63 -1.22 -8.47
C LEU A 434 -18.12 -0.52 -7.20
N VAL A 435 -17.20 -0.06 -6.37
CA VAL A 435 -17.51 0.63 -5.13
C VAL A 435 -17.76 2.09 -5.46
N VAL A 436 -18.88 2.60 -4.96
CA VAL A 436 -19.37 3.96 -5.18
C VAL A 436 -19.56 4.59 -3.81
N SER A 437 -18.84 5.66 -3.51
CA SER A 437 -19.06 6.47 -2.30
C SER A 437 -19.48 7.88 -2.65
N ASP A 438 -20.48 8.40 -1.95
CA ASP A 438 -20.92 9.77 -2.12
C ASP A 438 -20.59 10.64 -0.88
N ASP A 439 -20.78 11.95 -1.05
CA ASP A 439 -20.55 12.95 -0.01
C ASP A 439 -21.51 12.80 1.20
N SER A 440 -22.57 11.99 1.11
CA SER A 440 -23.46 11.69 2.24
C SER A 440 -22.90 10.62 3.18
N GLY A 441 -21.78 9.99 2.81
CA GLY A 441 -21.24 8.85 3.53
C GLY A 441 -21.90 7.52 3.13
N THR A 442 -22.67 7.50 2.05
CA THR A 442 -23.24 6.26 1.53
C THR A 442 -22.21 5.55 0.66
N VAL A 443 -21.94 4.28 0.97
CA VAL A 443 -21.15 3.37 0.16
C VAL A 443 -22.06 2.33 -0.48
N THR A 444 -21.93 2.18 -1.79
CA THR A 444 -22.73 1.26 -2.60
C THR A 444 -21.81 0.34 -3.38
N CYS A 445 -22.08 -0.96 -3.30
CA CYS A 445 -21.48 -1.91 -4.23
C CYS A 445 -22.37 -2.10 -5.44
N VAL A 446 -21.84 -1.75 -6.61
CA VAL A 446 -22.48 -1.99 -7.89
C VAL A 446 -21.83 -3.21 -8.54
N ASP A 447 -22.66 -4.15 -8.98
CA ASP A 447 -22.24 -5.28 -9.78
C ASP A 447 -21.71 -4.77 -11.14
N PRO A 448 -20.41 -4.95 -11.46
CA PRO A 448 -19.83 -4.37 -12.68
C PRO A 448 -20.45 -4.90 -13.96
N ASP A 449 -20.96 -6.13 -13.98
CA ASP A 449 -21.52 -6.75 -15.18
C ASP A 449 -22.96 -6.30 -15.47
N THR A 450 -23.71 -5.95 -14.43
CA THR A 450 -25.15 -5.66 -14.55
C THR A 450 -25.55 -4.22 -14.20
N GLY A 451 -24.65 -3.45 -13.58
CA GLY A 451 -24.93 -2.07 -13.12
C GLY A 451 -25.91 -1.99 -11.96
N ARG A 452 -26.29 -3.13 -11.37
CA ARG A 452 -27.24 -3.19 -10.25
C ARG A 452 -26.52 -3.09 -8.93
N ALA A 453 -27.07 -2.28 -8.03
CA ALA A 453 -26.61 -2.26 -6.65
C ALA A 453 -26.84 -3.64 -6.02
N ARG A 454 -25.76 -4.25 -5.51
CA ARG A 454 -25.84 -5.47 -4.69
C ARG A 454 -26.26 -5.11 -3.27
N TRP A 455 -25.67 -4.04 -2.74
CA TRP A 455 -25.98 -3.46 -1.44
C TRP A 455 -25.61 -1.98 -1.42
N SER A 456 -26.20 -1.24 -0.48
CA SER A 456 -25.92 0.18 -0.23
C SER A 456 -26.09 0.43 1.27
N ARG A 457 -25.14 1.15 1.88
CA ARG A 457 -25.12 1.43 3.32
C ARG A 457 -24.51 2.79 3.61
N GLU A 458 -24.99 3.43 4.66
CA GLU A 458 -24.40 4.63 5.22
C GLU A 458 -23.31 4.21 6.22
N LEU A 459 -22.10 4.76 6.08
CA LEU A 459 -20.98 4.58 6.99
C LEU A 459 -20.68 5.93 7.67
N GLY A 460 -20.29 5.92 8.94
CA GLY A 460 -19.97 7.15 9.67
C GLY A 460 -21.16 7.91 10.26
N THR A 461 -22.29 7.24 10.52
CA THR A 461 -23.33 7.82 11.40
C THR A 461 -23.07 7.45 12.85
N ASP A 462 -22.71 8.45 13.65
CA ASP A 462 -22.76 8.32 15.11
C ASP A 462 -24.20 7.97 15.54
N ASP A 463 -24.39 7.29 16.67
CA ASP A 463 -25.70 7.06 17.33
C ASP A 463 -26.54 8.35 17.56
N ALA A 464 -25.94 9.53 17.31
CA ALA A 464 -26.57 10.84 17.34
C ALA A 464 -27.25 11.29 16.02
N GLY A 465 -27.16 10.51 14.93
CA GLY A 465 -27.92 10.74 13.69
C GLY A 465 -27.62 12.06 12.98
N SER A 466 -26.43 12.65 13.19
CA SER A 466 -25.95 13.77 12.37
C SER A 466 -25.04 13.22 11.28
N PRO A 467 -25.30 13.48 9.99
CA PRO A 467 -24.36 13.15 8.94
C PRO A 467 -23.09 13.97 9.20
N GLY A 468 -22.00 13.30 9.56
CA GLY A 468 -20.69 13.92 9.65
C GLY A 468 -20.39 14.56 8.30
N SER A 469 -20.18 15.87 8.27
CA SER A 469 -20.00 16.68 7.07
C SER A 469 -18.63 16.49 6.41
N SER A 470 -18.12 15.27 6.39
CA SER A 470 -16.77 14.95 5.93
C SER A 470 -16.91 13.79 4.96
N GLY A 471 -16.80 14.09 3.66
CA GLY A 471 -16.94 13.10 2.60
C GLY A 471 -16.10 11.86 2.88
N LEU A 472 -16.62 10.69 2.53
CA LEU A 472 -15.85 9.45 2.64
C LEU A 472 -14.94 9.33 1.41
N THR A 473 -13.68 8.92 1.60
CA THR A 473 -12.84 8.46 0.49
C THR A 473 -12.79 6.94 0.54
N VAL A 474 -13.31 6.32 -0.51
CA VAL A 474 -13.11 4.89 -0.73
C VAL A 474 -11.74 4.67 -1.33
N ASN A 475 -10.83 4.21 -0.49
CA ASN A 475 -9.58 3.61 -0.93
C ASN A 475 -9.85 2.13 -1.22
N GLY A 476 -10.27 1.80 -2.44
CA GLY A 476 -10.58 0.42 -2.82
C GLY A 476 -9.32 -0.45 -2.81
N TRP A 477 -9.04 -1.09 -1.67
CA TRP A 477 -7.95 -2.05 -1.50
C TRP A 477 -8.50 -3.45 -1.28
N VAL A 478 -8.05 -4.41 -2.08
CA VAL A 478 -8.30 -5.83 -1.85
C VAL A 478 -7.41 -6.30 -0.70
N LEU A 479 -7.95 -6.32 0.52
CA LEU A 479 -7.28 -6.96 1.66
C LEU A 479 -7.55 -8.47 1.68
N PRO A 480 -6.57 -9.30 2.06
CA PRO A 480 -6.78 -10.73 2.23
C PRO A 480 -7.75 -11.01 3.38
N GLY A 481 -8.83 -11.72 3.07
CA GLY A 481 -9.78 -12.21 4.07
C GLY A 481 -9.45 -13.58 4.65
N SER A 482 -10.20 -13.95 5.69
CA SER A 482 -10.07 -15.23 6.38
C SER A 482 -10.65 -16.39 5.58
N GLY A 483 -9.79 -17.24 5.01
CA GLY A 483 -10.18 -18.62 4.64
C GLY A 483 -10.49 -18.89 3.17
N THR A 484 -11.00 -17.90 2.47
CA THR A 484 -10.87 -17.74 1.00
C THR A 484 -10.15 -16.42 0.73
N PRO A 485 -9.49 -16.19 -0.41
CA PRO A 485 -9.14 -14.85 -0.80
C PRO A 485 -10.43 -14.05 -0.98
N GLU A 486 -10.93 -13.55 0.14
CA GLU A 486 -12.14 -12.78 0.18
C GLU A 486 -11.69 -11.34 0.02
N GLU A 487 -12.02 -10.79 -1.13
CA GLU A 487 -11.93 -9.36 -1.34
C GLU A 487 -12.59 -8.64 -0.18
N SER A 488 -11.98 -7.54 0.22
CA SER A 488 -12.55 -6.62 1.18
C SER A 488 -12.51 -5.24 0.54
N VAL A 489 -13.43 -4.37 0.95
CA VAL A 489 -13.42 -2.96 0.57
C VAL A 489 -13.00 -2.18 1.80
N VAL A 490 -11.91 -1.42 1.69
CA VAL A 490 -11.52 -0.48 2.75
C VAL A 490 -12.19 0.85 2.48
N VAL A 491 -12.93 1.34 3.46
CA VAL A 491 -13.54 2.66 3.45
C VAL A 491 -12.93 3.46 4.57
N SER A 492 -12.42 4.65 4.23
CA SER A 492 -11.90 5.61 5.20
C SER A 492 -12.67 6.92 5.05
N THR A 493 -12.70 7.74 6.09
CA THR A 493 -13.04 9.15 5.91
C THR A 493 -12.05 9.77 4.93
N ALA A 494 -12.52 10.67 4.06
CA ALA A 494 -11.59 11.45 3.26
C ALA A 494 -10.66 12.15 4.24
N PRO A 495 -9.33 12.15 4.01
CA PRO A 495 -8.54 13.19 4.62
C PRO A 495 -9.22 14.48 4.14
N GLY A 496 -9.80 15.24 5.07
CA GLY A 496 -10.21 16.60 4.76
C GLY A 496 -9.01 17.31 4.11
N GLN A 497 -9.19 18.50 3.56
CA GLN A 497 -8.00 19.33 3.44
C GLN A 497 -7.54 19.59 4.89
N ILE A 498 -6.59 18.77 5.37
CA ILE A 498 -6.12 18.71 6.75
C ILE A 498 -5.28 19.97 6.94
N GLU A 499 -5.95 21.09 7.14
CA GLU A 499 -5.39 22.19 7.88
C GLU A 499 -5.26 21.69 9.33
N GLU A 500 -4.04 21.29 9.70
CA GLU A 500 -3.61 21.03 11.08
C GLU A 500 -4.39 19.91 11.82
N SER A 501 -4.20 18.64 11.44
CA SER A 501 -4.57 17.53 12.33
C SER A 501 -3.76 17.63 13.62
N SER A 502 -4.44 17.62 14.76
CA SER A 502 -3.78 17.68 16.06
C SER A 502 -3.11 16.34 16.42
N GLU A 503 -1.98 16.37 17.14
CA GLU A 503 -1.35 15.13 17.63
C GLU A 503 -2.36 14.29 18.43
N GLY A 504 -2.57 13.04 18.01
CA GLY A 504 -3.48 12.10 18.66
C GLY A 504 -4.90 12.06 18.09
N GLU A 505 -5.19 12.82 17.03
CA GLU A 505 -6.43 12.68 16.26
C GLU A 505 -6.47 11.33 15.53
N THR A 506 -7.67 10.77 15.41
CA THR A 506 -7.88 9.44 14.85
C THR A 506 -9.14 9.42 13.98
N ASP A 507 -9.05 8.74 12.84
CA ASP A 507 -10.10 8.61 11.84
C ASP A 507 -10.68 7.17 11.85
N PRO A 508 -12.01 7.01 11.72
CA PRO A 508 -12.61 5.69 11.59
C PRO A 508 -12.30 5.08 10.22
N VAL A 509 -12.07 3.77 10.22
CA VAL A 509 -11.83 2.96 9.03
C VAL A 509 -12.68 1.70 9.11
N TRP A 510 -13.35 1.39 8.01
CA TRP A 510 -14.21 0.22 7.88
C TRP A 510 -13.66 -0.73 6.83
N ILE A 511 -13.58 -2.02 7.19
CA ILE A 511 -13.33 -3.10 6.25
C ILE A 511 -14.66 -3.80 6.00
N VAL A 512 -15.13 -3.75 4.76
CA VAL A 512 -16.47 -4.20 4.37
C VAL A 512 -16.37 -5.39 3.43
N ASP A 513 -17.27 -6.35 3.60
CA ASP A 513 -17.45 -7.47 2.67
C ASP A 513 -18.07 -6.97 1.34
N PRO A 514 -17.41 -7.11 0.19
CA PRO A 514 -17.91 -6.64 -1.10
C PRO A 514 -19.15 -7.41 -1.58
N ALA A 515 -19.37 -8.64 -1.12
CA ALA A 515 -20.54 -9.44 -1.51
C ALA A 515 -21.79 -9.05 -0.71
N THR A 516 -21.66 -8.80 0.60
CA THR A 516 -22.79 -8.58 1.51
C THR A 516 -22.94 -7.15 2.03
N GLY A 517 -21.88 -6.36 1.95
CA GLY A 517 -21.78 -5.04 2.57
C GLY A 517 -21.65 -5.08 4.08
N GLU A 518 -21.49 -6.26 4.69
CA GLU A 518 -21.31 -6.37 6.14
C GLU A 518 -19.94 -5.86 6.55
N THR A 519 -19.90 -5.01 7.57
CA THR A 519 -18.67 -4.57 8.21
C THR A 519 -18.01 -5.78 8.88
N ARG A 520 -16.84 -6.15 8.37
CA ARG A 520 -15.99 -7.21 8.95
C ARG A 520 -15.17 -6.66 10.10
N LEU A 521 -14.66 -5.44 9.91
CA LEU A 521 -13.86 -4.76 10.91
C LEU A 521 -14.18 -3.27 10.92
N ASP A 522 -14.31 -2.73 12.13
CA ASP A 522 -14.42 -1.31 12.42
C ASP A 522 -13.26 -0.98 13.34
N LEU A 523 -12.40 -0.05 12.92
CA LEU A 523 -11.23 0.35 13.67
C LEU A 523 -11.01 1.85 13.56
N THR A 524 -10.17 2.36 14.44
CA THR A 524 -9.79 3.76 14.46
C THR A 524 -8.29 3.84 14.27
N LEU A 525 -7.84 4.55 13.25
CA LEU A 525 -6.43 4.73 12.93
C LEU A 525 -6.02 6.18 13.18
N PRO A 526 -4.73 6.49 13.38
CA PRO A 526 -4.27 7.88 13.42
C PRO A 526 -4.77 8.64 12.19
N SER A 527 -5.16 9.90 12.34
CA SER A 527 -5.68 10.68 11.22
C SER A 527 -4.68 10.74 10.07
N ALA A 528 -5.21 10.85 8.84
CA ALA A 528 -4.43 10.73 7.60
C ALA A 528 -3.72 9.37 7.40
N SER A 529 -4.17 8.32 8.07
CA SER A 529 -3.69 6.96 7.79
C SER A 529 -4.47 6.32 6.64
N VAL A 530 -3.76 5.68 5.72
CA VAL A 530 -4.33 4.87 4.65
C VAL A 530 -3.87 3.43 4.83
N VAL A 531 -4.77 2.45 4.71
CA VAL A 531 -4.38 1.03 4.71
C VAL A 531 -3.61 0.75 3.42
N VAL A 532 -2.36 0.25 3.55
CA VAL A 532 -1.44 0.06 2.43
C VAL A 532 -1.09 -1.40 2.15
N ALA A 533 -1.24 -2.28 3.13
CA ALA A 533 -0.90 -3.70 2.99
C ALA A 533 -1.61 -4.56 4.03
N ALA A 534 -1.59 -5.88 3.82
CA ALA A 534 -2.05 -6.85 4.82
C ALA A 534 -1.40 -8.23 4.65
N SER A 535 -1.19 -8.91 5.76
CA SER A 535 -0.73 -10.30 5.81
C SER A 535 -1.90 -11.22 6.20
N ARG A 536 -1.60 -12.44 6.68
CA ARG A 536 -2.61 -13.44 7.04
C ARG A 536 -3.54 -12.95 8.15
N THR A 537 -3.00 -12.27 9.17
CA THR A 537 -3.79 -11.81 10.33
C THR A 537 -3.55 -10.36 10.71
N THR A 538 -2.72 -9.63 9.96
CA THR A 538 -2.32 -8.25 10.29
C THR A 538 -2.56 -7.32 9.11
N GLY A 539 -3.24 -6.21 9.33
CA GLY A 539 -3.31 -5.09 8.39
C GLY A 539 -2.27 -4.03 8.71
N TYR A 540 -1.86 -3.27 7.71
CA TYR A 540 -0.86 -2.21 7.83
C TYR A 540 -1.41 -0.91 7.25
N ALA A 541 -1.36 0.14 8.06
CA ALA A 541 -1.73 1.48 7.64
C ALA A 541 -0.53 2.42 7.68
N LEU A 542 -0.35 3.18 6.60
CA LEU A 542 0.64 4.22 6.48
C LEU A 542 0.00 5.56 6.82
N ARG A 543 0.57 6.25 7.81
CA ARG A 543 0.29 7.67 8.01
C ARG A 543 1.17 8.47 7.04
N SER A 544 0.59 8.78 5.90
CA SER A 544 1.25 9.47 4.80
C SER A 544 0.79 10.92 4.76
N TRP A 545 1.37 11.80 5.59
CA TRP A 545 1.53 13.23 5.27
C TRP A 545 2.47 13.93 6.24
N TRP A 546 3.25 14.87 5.70
CA TRP A 546 4.12 15.77 6.45
C TRP A 546 3.26 16.89 7.05
N SER A 547 2.44 16.60 8.07
CA SER A 547 2.24 17.66 9.05
C SER A 547 3.61 17.94 9.64
N SER A 548 3.96 19.22 9.85
CA SER A 548 5.33 19.64 10.24
C SER A 548 5.86 18.97 11.51
N ASP A 549 5.00 18.26 12.23
CA ASP A 549 5.20 17.85 13.61
C ASP A 549 5.17 16.32 13.80
N SER A 550 4.99 15.50 12.75
CA SER A 550 4.96 14.02 12.91
C SER A 550 5.65 13.26 11.76
N PRO A 551 6.61 12.35 12.07
CA PRO A 551 7.24 11.53 11.05
C PRO A 551 6.25 10.52 10.44
N PRO A 552 6.45 10.12 9.17
CA PRO A 552 5.67 9.05 8.57
C PRO A 552 5.85 7.76 9.37
N ALA A 553 4.76 7.02 9.54
CA ALA A 553 4.76 5.83 10.38
C ALA A 553 3.82 4.76 9.82
N VAL A 554 4.20 3.51 10.00
CA VAL A 554 3.37 2.34 9.73
C VAL A 554 2.77 1.84 11.03
N THR A 555 1.45 1.68 11.03
CA THR A 555 0.70 1.08 12.13
C THR A 555 0.21 -0.29 11.70
N ALA A 556 0.59 -1.34 12.44
CA ALA A 556 0.05 -2.67 12.28
C ALA A 556 -1.14 -2.89 13.22
N PHE A 557 -2.19 -3.52 12.71
CA PHE A 557 -3.40 -3.85 13.46
C PHE A 557 -3.85 -5.28 13.19
N ASP A 558 -4.44 -5.94 14.18
CA ASP A 558 -4.96 -7.30 14.04
C ASP A 558 -6.23 -7.28 13.18
N LEU A 559 -6.30 -8.10 12.13
CA LEU A 559 -7.47 -8.18 11.26
C LEU A 559 -8.69 -8.82 11.96
N ALA A 560 -8.49 -9.52 13.08
CA ALA A 560 -9.58 -10.18 13.81
C ALA A 560 -10.36 -9.23 14.73
N ASP A 561 -9.70 -8.23 15.32
CA ASP A 561 -10.32 -7.33 16.31
C ASP A 561 -9.96 -5.84 16.13
N GLY A 562 -9.13 -5.48 15.15
CA GLY A 562 -8.74 -4.11 14.83
C GLY A 562 -7.77 -3.49 15.82
N ARG A 563 -7.33 -4.25 16.84
CA ARG A 563 -6.41 -3.75 17.85
C ARG A 563 -5.06 -3.44 17.22
N THR A 564 -4.55 -2.24 17.47
CA THR A 564 -3.18 -1.87 17.16
C THR A 564 -2.20 -2.84 17.83
N LEU A 565 -1.36 -3.47 17.01
CA LEU A 565 -0.29 -4.36 17.46
C LEU A 565 0.96 -3.55 17.77
N TRP A 566 1.34 -2.64 16.87
CA TRP A 566 2.49 -1.76 17.01
C TRP A 566 2.41 -0.60 16.01
N THR A 567 3.21 0.44 16.27
CA THR A 567 3.47 1.54 15.34
C THR A 567 4.99 1.71 15.22
N HIS A 568 5.47 1.90 13.99
CA HIS A 568 6.89 2.06 13.68
C HIS A 568 7.08 3.27 12.77
N GLU A 569 7.99 4.16 13.15
CA GLU A 569 8.38 5.28 12.30
C GLU A 569 9.21 4.75 11.12
N ILE A 570 8.85 5.15 9.92
CA ILE A 570 9.62 4.88 8.70
C ILE A 570 10.40 6.16 8.40
N GLY A 571 11.69 6.06 8.14
CA GLY A 571 12.61 7.20 8.10
C GLY A 571 12.19 8.41 7.26
N THR A 572 12.94 9.50 7.38
CA THR A 572 12.60 10.80 6.76
C THR A 572 12.93 10.89 5.27
N THR A 573 13.67 9.92 4.71
CA THR A 573 14.13 9.94 3.33
C THR A 573 13.05 9.43 2.36
N GLY A 574 11.97 10.21 2.20
CA GLY A 574 11.14 10.32 0.98
C GLY A 574 10.48 9.07 0.36
N SER A 575 10.55 7.87 0.95
CA SER A 575 9.93 6.68 0.37
C SER A 575 8.41 6.73 0.49
N LEU A 576 7.72 6.86 -0.65
CA LEU A 576 6.25 6.89 -0.71
C LEU A 576 5.62 5.52 -0.38
N SER A 577 6.37 4.42 -0.50
CA SER A 577 5.92 3.08 -0.11
C SER A 577 6.87 2.45 0.93
N PRO A 578 6.37 2.07 2.13
CA PRO A 578 7.18 1.38 3.14
C PRO A 578 7.32 -0.12 2.89
N PHE A 579 6.51 -0.71 2.00
CA PHE A 579 6.61 -2.13 1.65
C PHE A 579 7.26 -2.28 0.28
N TRP A 580 8.41 -2.95 0.27
CA TRP A 580 9.10 -3.36 -0.95
C TRP A 580 8.74 -4.82 -1.18
N ARG A 581 7.80 -5.06 -2.10
CA ARG A 581 7.07 -6.33 -2.22
C ARG A 581 6.48 -6.72 -0.87
N ARG A 582 7.01 -7.78 -0.25
CA ARG A 582 6.54 -8.35 1.00
C ARG A 582 7.20 -7.75 2.23
N THR A 583 8.35 -7.12 2.05
CA THR A 583 9.22 -6.74 3.14
C THR A 583 8.96 -5.30 3.52
N LEU A 584 8.69 -5.06 4.81
CA LEU A 584 8.66 -3.71 5.36
C LEU A 584 10.09 -3.16 5.41
N VAL A 585 10.28 -1.95 4.91
CA VAL A 585 11.59 -1.31 4.80
C VAL A 585 11.54 0.08 5.41
N THR A 586 12.57 0.43 6.17
CA THR A 586 12.89 1.81 6.54
C THR A 586 14.13 2.28 5.80
N VAL A 587 14.17 3.57 5.44
CA VAL A 587 15.34 4.18 4.83
C VAL A 587 15.74 5.41 5.63
N ASP A 588 16.95 5.39 6.17
CA ASP A 588 17.52 6.45 6.98
C ASP A 588 18.94 6.75 6.50
N ASP A 589 19.23 8.02 6.21
CA ASP A 589 20.53 8.50 5.74
C ASP A 589 21.06 7.70 4.53
N GLY A 590 20.17 7.37 3.59
CA GLY A 590 20.52 6.59 2.40
C GLY A 590 20.74 5.09 2.64
N VAL A 591 20.50 4.60 3.86
CA VAL A 591 20.63 3.18 4.19
C VAL A 591 19.24 2.56 4.34
N ALA A 592 18.93 1.64 3.44
CA ALA A 592 17.73 0.82 3.51
C ALA A 592 17.93 -0.36 4.48
N ARG A 593 16.92 -0.64 5.30
CA ARG A 593 16.92 -1.76 6.24
C ARG A 593 15.62 -2.54 6.09
N GLY A 594 15.74 -3.83 5.80
CA GLY A 594 14.64 -4.77 5.87
C GLY A 594 14.26 -5.00 7.32
N LEU A 595 12.96 -4.92 7.60
CA LEU A 595 12.41 -5.11 8.92
C LEU A 595 11.80 -6.50 9.06
N ALA A 596 12.04 -7.12 10.22
CA ALA A 596 11.46 -8.42 10.58
C ALA A 596 11.00 -8.41 12.04
N ASP A 597 10.07 -9.30 12.39
CA ASP A 597 9.71 -9.56 13.78
C ASP A 597 10.32 -10.88 14.27
N ASP A 598 10.51 -10.98 15.58
CA ASP A 598 11.02 -12.20 16.22
C ASP A 598 9.94 -13.29 16.35
N VAL A 599 8.71 -13.03 15.90
CA VAL A 599 7.53 -13.86 16.12
C VAL A 599 7.23 -14.68 14.88
N ARG A 600 8.03 -15.74 14.66
CA ARG A 600 7.68 -16.74 13.63
C ARG A 600 6.38 -17.45 14.00
N LEU A 601 5.31 -17.13 13.28
CA LEU A 601 4.16 -18.02 13.20
C LEU A 601 4.58 -19.27 12.42
N PRO A 602 4.20 -20.49 12.88
CA PRO A 602 4.43 -21.69 12.10
C PRO A 602 3.60 -21.62 10.80
N ASP A 603 4.25 -21.89 9.67
CA ASP A 603 3.66 -21.86 8.32
C ASP A 603 2.31 -22.56 8.21
#